data_AF-A0A843LTB3-F1
#
_entry.id   AF-A0A843LTB3-F1
#
_cell.length_a   1.000
_cell.length_b   1.000
_cell.length_c   1.000
_cell.angle_alpha   90.00
_cell.angle_beta   90.00
_cell.angle_gamma   90.00
#
_symmetry.space_group_name_H-M   'P 1'
#
loop_
_entity.id
_entity.type
_entity.pdbx_description
1 polymer ?
#
loop_
_entity_poly.entity_id
_entity_poly.type
_entity_poly.pdbx_seq_one_letter_code
_entity_poly.pdbx_strand_id
1 'polypeptide(L)'
;AELKSLMDTAVDLFRIKRRWMSLIRASGRMPFAMQRPKDPNTGERGAVAVDLEGLVYTIGVVGVNEMVQHFTGYQLHESKEAFRLAVRAMTELEIYARELSKKHNMTIALARTPAETTGQRFAVADLLDERFRDHAIRVVKGDAEQALDMLGTTLDLPIYYTNGTHVTPGAAVPLTKRIEIEHVFFPIVDGGNIFHIWLGEARPDPRGLMEVAMNLCRTTQIGYFAFTRDLTVSLKEFHEYRPVRSGQTAERPVTITEVDRADA
;
A
#
# COMPACT_ATOMS: atom_id res chain seq x y z
N ALA A 1 -19.86 -15.71 -1.53
CA ALA A 1 -19.62 -16.82 -0.60
C ALA A 1 -18.13 -17.03 -0.40
N GLU A 2 -17.37 -17.29 -1.46
CA GLU A 2 -15.93 -17.56 -1.39
C GLU A 2 -15.11 -16.48 -0.67
N LEU A 3 -15.26 -15.20 -1.05
CA LEU A 3 -14.53 -14.11 -0.41
C LEU A 3 -14.81 -14.00 1.12
N LYS A 4 -16.04 -14.31 1.56
CA LYS A 4 -16.39 -14.33 3.00
C LYS A 4 -15.71 -15.51 3.72
N SER A 5 -15.66 -16.67 3.08
CA SER A 5 -14.91 -17.85 3.59
C SER A 5 -13.40 -17.57 3.76
N LEU A 6 -12.81 -16.81 2.83
CA LEU A 6 -11.42 -16.37 2.97
C LEU A 6 -11.22 -15.40 4.15
N MET A 7 -12.20 -14.53 4.41
CA MET A 7 -12.17 -13.65 5.59
C MET A 7 -12.32 -14.44 6.90
N ASP A 8 -13.17 -15.47 6.94
CA ASP A 8 -13.26 -16.39 8.09
C ASP A 8 -11.89 -17.04 8.36
N THR A 9 -11.22 -17.50 7.31
CA THR A 9 -9.86 -18.07 7.41
C THR A 9 -8.85 -17.05 7.96
N ALA A 10 -8.93 -15.80 7.52
CA ALA A 10 -8.08 -14.72 8.04
C ALA A 10 -8.33 -14.48 9.54
N VAL A 11 -9.58 -14.56 10.00
CA VAL A 11 -9.94 -14.45 11.42
C VAL A 11 -9.31 -15.58 12.23
N ASP A 12 -9.34 -16.82 11.75
CA ASP A 12 -8.69 -17.93 12.45
C ASP A 12 -7.17 -17.72 12.58
N LEU A 13 -6.52 -17.21 11.53
CA LEU A 13 -5.11 -16.82 11.60
C LEU A 13 -4.87 -15.69 12.62
N PHE A 14 -5.75 -14.70 12.69
CA PHE A 14 -5.64 -13.63 13.70
C PHE A 14 -5.78 -14.16 15.12
N ARG A 15 -6.68 -15.11 15.38
CA ARG A 15 -6.83 -15.74 16.69
C ARG A 15 -5.57 -16.50 17.10
N ILE A 16 -4.95 -17.22 16.16
CA ILE A 16 -3.66 -17.88 16.39
C ILE A 16 -2.59 -16.84 16.75
N LYS A 17 -2.45 -15.76 15.97
CA LYS A 17 -1.49 -14.68 16.24
C LYS A 17 -1.74 -14.02 17.61
N ARG A 18 -2.99 -13.70 17.95
CA ARG A 18 -3.37 -13.11 19.26
C ARG A 18 -2.98 -14.01 20.43
N ARG A 19 -3.17 -15.33 20.29
CA ARG A 19 -2.73 -16.32 21.29
C ARG A 19 -1.21 -16.28 21.47
N TRP A 20 -0.45 -16.28 20.37
CA TRP A 20 1.01 -16.18 20.42
C TRP A 20 1.49 -14.87 21.06
N MET A 21 0.90 -13.73 20.69
CA MET A 21 1.23 -12.43 21.28
C MET A 21 0.98 -12.43 22.80
N SER A 22 -0.13 -13.04 23.25
CA SER A 22 -0.43 -13.17 24.69
C SER A 22 0.63 -14.00 25.43
N LEU A 23 1.13 -15.09 24.83
CA LEU A 23 2.19 -15.93 25.41
C LEU A 23 3.53 -15.19 25.47
N ILE A 24 3.88 -14.47 24.41
CA ILE A 24 5.10 -13.65 24.36
C ILE A 24 5.03 -12.54 25.43
N ARG A 25 3.85 -11.92 25.64
CA ARG A 25 3.62 -10.93 26.70
C ARG A 25 3.82 -11.54 28.08
N ALA A 26 3.14 -12.65 28.35
CA ALA A 26 3.19 -13.33 29.65
C ALA A 26 4.60 -13.84 30.01
N SER A 27 5.41 -14.19 29.00
CA SER A 27 6.80 -14.62 29.19
C SER A 27 7.81 -13.46 29.26
N GLY A 28 7.36 -12.20 29.27
CA GLY A 28 8.24 -11.03 29.35
C GLY A 28 9.11 -10.80 28.11
N ARG A 29 8.74 -11.38 26.96
CA ARG A 29 9.51 -11.34 25.71
C ARG A 29 9.19 -10.13 24.81
N MET A 30 8.41 -9.17 25.32
CA MET A 30 8.13 -7.88 24.68
C MET A 30 8.56 -6.71 25.57
N PRO A 31 9.82 -6.66 26.04
CA PRO A 31 10.23 -5.71 27.07
C PRO A 31 10.08 -4.25 26.64
N PHE A 32 10.33 -3.93 25.36
CA PHE A 32 10.17 -2.57 24.82
C PHE A 32 8.70 -2.16 24.70
N ALA A 33 7.87 -2.98 24.06
CA ALA A 33 6.45 -2.69 23.86
C ALA A 33 5.67 -2.56 25.18
N MET A 34 6.12 -3.28 26.22
CA MET A 34 5.49 -3.27 27.54
C MET A 34 6.07 -2.21 28.49
N GLN A 35 6.96 -1.33 28.01
CA GLN A 35 7.48 -0.23 28.83
C GLN A 35 6.36 0.74 29.20
N ARG A 36 6.48 1.31 30.41
CA ARG A 36 5.68 2.45 30.85
C ARG A 36 6.64 3.62 31.06
N PRO A 37 6.80 4.51 30.05
CA PRO A 37 7.67 5.68 30.15
C PRO A 37 7.31 6.51 31.39
N LYS A 38 8.32 7.07 32.04
CA LYS A 38 8.10 8.01 33.15
C LYS A 38 7.93 9.41 32.59
N ASP A 39 6.93 10.11 33.08
CA ASP A 39 6.79 11.55 32.85
C ASP A 39 8.01 12.28 33.45
N PRO A 40 8.74 13.09 32.67
CA PRO A 40 9.93 13.79 33.16
C PRO A 40 9.63 14.90 34.18
N ASN A 41 8.40 15.41 34.23
CA ASN A 41 7.99 16.49 35.12
C ASN A 41 7.38 15.97 36.43
N THR A 42 6.63 14.86 36.38
CA THR A 42 5.94 14.29 37.56
C THR A 42 6.61 13.03 38.11
N GLY A 43 7.44 12.35 37.32
CA GLY A 43 8.08 11.08 37.69
C GLY A 43 7.15 9.86 37.65
N GLU A 44 5.86 10.06 37.38
CA GLU A 44 4.84 9.01 37.31
C GLU A 44 4.98 8.16 36.05
N ARG A 45 4.61 6.88 36.14
CA ARG A 45 4.62 5.98 34.97
C ARG A 45 3.37 6.20 34.12
N GLY A 46 3.55 6.59 32.87
CA GLY A 46 2.50 6.72 31.87
C GLY A 46 1.87 5.39 31.44
N ALA A 47 1.09 5.45 30.37
CA ALA A 47 0.50 4.27 29.74
C ALA A 47 1.58 3.30 29.23
N VAL A 48 1.17 2.06 28.95
CA VAL A 48 2.06 1.11 28.27
C VAL A 48 2.36 1.61 26.85
N ALA A 49 3.58 1.41 26.37
CA ALA A 49 4.03 1.94 25.08
C ALA A 49 3.22 1.39 23.91
N VAL A 50 2.74 0.15 24.00
CA VAL A 50 1.89 -0.48 22.98
C VAL A 50 0.64 -1.08 23.62
N ASP A 51 -0.52 -0.48 23.32
CA ASP A 51 -1.81 -1.06 23.65
C ASP A 51 -2.09 -2.24 22.70
N LEU A 52 -1.97 -3.47 23.22
CA LEU A 52 -2.25 -4.69 22.47
C LEU A 52 -3.74 -4.99 22.34
N GLU A 53 -4.59 -4.40 23.20
CA GLU A 53 -6.03 -4.62 23.20
C GLU A 53 -6.71 -3.74 22.17
N GLY A 54 -6.23 -2.50 22.00
CA GLY A 54 -6.67 -1.56 20.97
C GLY A 54 -6.14 -1.84 19.56
N LEU A 55 -5.41 -2.93 19.33
CA LEU A 55 -4.89 -3.26 17.99
C LEU A 55 -6.02 -3.59 17.01
N VAL A 56 -5.90 -3.02 15.81
CA VAL A 56 -6.78 -3.31 14.68
C VAL A 56 -6.19 -4.46 13.86
N TYR A 57 -7.04 -5.43 13.54
CA TYR A 57 -6.71 -6.58 12.70
C TYR A 57 -7.07 -6.27 11.25
N THR A 58 -6.06 -6.17 10.41
CA THR A 58 -6.25 -5.70 9.04
C THR A 58 -6.29 -6.85 8.04
N ILE A 59 -7.34 -6.90 7.21
CA ILE A 59 -7.42 -7.78 6.05
C ILE A 59 -7.08 -6.93 4.81
N GLY A 60 -5.96 -7.27 4.17
CA GLY A 60 -5.49 -6.60 2.97
C GLY A 60 -6.17 -7.14 1.70
N VAL A 61 -6.48 -6.24 0.76
CA VAL A 61 -6.91 -6.61 -0.60
C VAL A 61 -5.86 -6.22 -1.64
N VAL A 62 -5.69 -7.07 -2.65
CA VAL A 62 -4.79 -6.88 -3.79
C VAL A 62 -5.48 -7.44 -5.03
N GLY A 63 -5.31 -6.79 -6.18
CA GLY A 63 -5.78 -7.31 -7.47
C GLY A 63 -7.26 -7.10 -7.76
N VAL A 64 -7.91 -6.08 -7.18
CA VAL A 64 -9.35 -5.82 -7.44
C VAL A 64 -9.59 -5.49 -8.91
N ASN A 65 -8.65 -4.78 -9.54
CA ASN A 65 -8.71 -4.48 -10.98
C ASN A 65 -8.69 -5.75 -11.83
N GLU A 66 -7.78 -6.68 -11.54
CA GLU A 66 -7.65 -7.93 -12.27
C GLU A 66 -8.84 -8.87 -12.00
N MET A 67 -9.37 -8.87 -10.77
CA MET A 67 -10.59 -9.59 -10.42
C MET A 67 -11.77 -9.14 -11.29
N VAL A 68 -12.05 -7.83 -11.39
CA VAL A 68 -13.18 -7.37 -12.20
C VAL A 68 -12.94 -7.54 -13.70
N GLN A 69 -11.70 -7.41 -14.15
CA GLN A 69 -11.34 -7.70 -15.54
C GLN A 69 -11.58 -9.17 -15.88
N HIS A 70 -11.25 -10.10 -14.98
CA HIS A 70 -11.52 -11.51 -15.19
C HIS A 70 -13.02 -11.80 -15.37
N PHE A 71 -13.88 -11.20 -14.54
CA PHE A 71 -15.33 -11.44 -14.60
C PHE A 71 -16.07 -10.70 -15.71
N THR A 72 -15.58 -9.52 -16.11
CA THR A 72 -16.32 -8.64 -17.03
C THR A 72 -15.65 -8.44 -18.38
N GLY A 73 -14.36 -8.79 -18.50
CA GLY A 73 -13.51 -8.45 -19.63
C GLY A 73 -12.95 -7.02 -19.61
N TYR A 74 -13.36 -6.20 -18.63
CA TYR A 74 -13.00 -4.78 -18.55
C TYR A 74 -12.34 -4.42 -17.22
N GLN A 75 -11.34 -3.56 -17.26
CA GLN A 75 -10.71 -2.97 -16.09
C GLN A 75 -11.65 -1.97 -15.38
N LEU A 76 -11.28 -1.58 -14.16
CA LEU A 76 -12.05 -0.66 -13.32
C LEU A 76 -12.44 0.65 -14.03
N HIS A 77 -11.57 1.15 -14.91
CA HIS A 77 -11.72 2.43 -15.58
C HIS A 77 -12.37 2.33 -16.96
N GLU A 78 -12.61 1.12 -17.46
CA GLU A 78 -13.08 0.87 -18.83
C GLU A 78 -14.61 0.66 -18.89
N SER A 79 -15.22 0.13 -17.83
CA SER A 79 -16.65 -0.20 -17.81
C SER A 79 -17.31 0.18 -16.48
N LYS A 80 -18.54 0.70 -16.56
CA LYS A 80 -19.37 0.98 -15.38
C LYS A 80 -19.77 -0.32 -14.67
N GLU A 81 -19.94 -1.40 -15.41
CA GLU A 81 -20.28 -2.72 -14.90
C GLU A 81 -19.12 -3.31 -14.09
N ALA A 82 -17.88 -3.21 -14.62
CA ALA A 82 -16.66 -3.59 -13.89
C ALA A 82 -16.50 -2.77 -12.59
N PHE A 83 -16.69 -1.46 -12.68
CA PHE A 83 -16.64 -0.58 -11.51
C PHE A 83 -17.70 -0.92 -10.46
N ARG A 84 -18.96 -1.13 -10.86
CA ARG A 84 -20.04 -1.54 -9.95
C ARG A 84 -19.76 -2.89 -9.28
N LEU A 85 -19.17 -3.83 -10.01
CA LEU A 85 -18.79 -5.13 -9.45
C LEU A 85 -17.73 -4.96 -8.35
N ALA A 86 -16.70 -4.15 -8.59
CA ALA A 86 -15.67 -3.86 -7.58
C ALA A 86 -16.27 -3.20 -6.33
N VAL A 87 -17.06 -2.14 -6.51
CA VAL A 87 -17.70 -1.44 -5.38
C VAL A 87 -18.59 -2.40 -4.57
N ARG A 88 -19.39 -3.22 -5.25
CA ARG A 88 -20.24 -4.23 -4.59
C ARG A 88 -19.40 -5.24 -3.81
N ALA A 89 -18.37 -5.83 -4.43
CA ALA A 89 -17.51 -6.81 -3.77
C ALA A 89 -16.85 -6.22 -2.52
N MET A 90 -16.24 -5.04 -2.65
CA MET A 90 -15.57 -4.38 -1.52
C MET A 90 -16.54 -3.99 -0.40
N THR A 91 -17.73 -3.49 -0.75
CA THR A 91 -18.77 -3.13 0.24
C THR A 91 -19.26 -4.35 1.02
N GLU A 92 -19.48 -5.48 0.34
CA GLU A 92 -19.89 -6.74 0.98
C GLU A 92 -18.83 -7.27 1.95
N LEU A 93 -17.55 -7.13 1.61
CA LEU A 93 -16.46 -7.49 2.52
C LEU A 93 -16.36 -6.54 3.71
N GLU A 94 -16.61 -5.25 3.51
CA GLU A 94 -16.58 -4.24 4.58
C GLU A 94 -17.68 -4.53 5.61
N ILE A 95 -18.91 -4.77 5.15
CA ILE A 95 -20.03 -5.16 6.00
C ILE A 95 -19.68 -6.44 6.76
N TYR A 96 -19.11 -7.42 6.07
CA TYR A 96 -18.73 -8.68 6.70
C TYR A 96 -17.58 -8.54 7.71
N ALA A 97 -16.62 -7.65 7.47
CA ALA A 97 -15.56 -7.32 8.43
C ALA A 97 -16.16 -6.77 9.74
N ARG A 98 -17.20 -5.93 9.66
CA ARG A 98 -17.94 -5.43 10.83
C ARG A 98 -18.68 -6.55 11.58
N GLU A 99 -19.28 -7.49 10.85
CA GLU A 99 -19.92 -8.67 11.45
C GLU A 99 -18.92 -9.55 12.19
N LEU A 100 -17.80 -9.88 11.54
CA LEU A 100 -16.70 -10.63 12.14
C LEU A 100 -16.12 -9.90 13.35
N SER A 101 -16.00 -8.57 13.28
CA SER A 101 -15.50 -7.76 14.39
C SER A 101 -16.35 -7.95 15.65
N LYS A 102 -17.67 -7.84 15.50
CA LYS A 102 -18.64 -8.04 16.59
C LYS A 102 -18.61 -9.48 17.10
N LYS A 103 -18.62 -10.45 16.18
CA LYS A 103 -18.65 -11.89 16.49
C LYS A 103 -17.43 -12.34 17.28
N HIS A 104 -16.25 -11.81 16.95
CA HIS A 104 -14.98 -12.27 17.53
C HIS A 104 -14.40 -11.32 18.58
N ASN A 105 -15.06 -10.20 18.87
CA ASN A 105 -14.58 -9.14 19.76
C ASN A 105 -13.14 -8.71 19.40
N MET A 106 -12.98 -8.33 18.13
CA MET A 106 -11.75 -7.91 17.50
C MET A 106 -12.07 -6.75 16.57
N THR A 107 -11.32 -5.66 16.61
CA THR A 107 -11.52 -4.58 15.62
C THR A 107 -10.91 -5.03 14.30
N ILE A 108 -11.73 -5.44 13.32
CA ILE A 108 -11.27 -5.88 12.00
C ILE A 108 -11.57 -4.78 10.99
N ALA A 109 -10.56 -4.39 10.21
CA ALA A 109 -10.70 -3.40 9.15
C ALA A 109 -10.20 -3.95 7.81
N LEU A 110 -10.85 -3.54 6.72
CA LEU A 110 -10.30 -3.75 5.38
C LEU A 110 -9.30 -2.65 5.08
N ALA A 111 -8.14 -3.02 4.54
CA ALA A 111 -7.18 -2.03 4.09
C ALA A 111 -6.64 -2.37 2.71
N ARG A 112 -6.11 -1.33 2.09
CA ARG A 112 -5.12 -1.49 1.04
C ARG A 112 -3.73 -1.45 1.66
N THR A 113 -3.28 -2.62 2.08
CA THR A 113 -1.90 -2.81 2.56
C THR A 113 -0.90 -2.46 1.46
N PRO A 114 0.27 -1.91 1.81
CA PRO A 114 1.42 -1.91 0.90
C PRO A 114 1.64 -3.34 0.39
N ALA A 115 1.62 -3.50 -0.93
CA ALA A 115 1.63 -4.80 -1.61
C ALA A 115 2.86 -4.95 -2.50
N GLU A 116 3.95 -4.25 -2.17
CA GLU A 116 5.18 -4.13 -2.98
C GLU A 116 5.68 -5.49 -3.45
N THR A 117 5.71 -6.49 -2.55
CA THR A 117 6.09 -7.86 -2.89
C THR A 117 4.88 -8.77 -3.13
N THR A 118 3.74 -8.48 -2.50
CA THR A 118 2.56 -9.34 -2.53
C THR A 118 1.89 -9.36 -3.90
N GLY A 119 1.82 -8.22 -4.59
CA GLY A 119 1.20 -8.10 -5.91
C GLY A 119 1.90 -8.96 -6.96
N GLN A 120 3.24 -8.95 -6.99
CA GLN A 120 4.03 -9.84 -7.85
C GLN A 120 3.89 -11.29 -7.38
N ARG A 121 4.06 -11.58 -6.08
CA ARG A 121 4.00 -12.95 -5.57
C ARG A 121 2.68 -13.66 -5.90
N PHE A 122 1.54 -12.96 -5.81
CA PHE A 122 0.25 -13.54 -6.19
C PHE A 122 0.14 -13.79 -7.69
N ALA A 123 0.55 -12.83 -8.53
CA ALA A 123 0.58 -13.01 -9.97
C ALA A 123 1.48 -14.19 -10.39
N VAL A 124 2.66 -14.32 -9.80
CA VAL A 124 3.59 -15.43 -10.04
C VAL A 124 3.01 -16.76 -9.56
N ALA A 125 2.38 -16.80 -8.38
CA ALA A 125 1.77 -18.01 -7.86
C ALA A 125 0.64 -18.53 -8.76
N ASP A 126 -0.23 -17.64 -9.23
CA ASP A 126 -1.32 -18.00 -10.15
C ASP A 126 -0.79 -18.42 -11.52
N LEU A 127 0.32 -17.82 -11.99
CA LEU A 127 0.98 -18.22 -13.24
C LEU A 127 1.66 -19.59 -13.12
N LEU A 128 2.22 -19.94 -11.96
CA LEU A 128 2.85 -21.23 -11.72
C LEU A 128 1.85 -22.39 -11.66
N ASP A 129 0.63 -22.14 -11.19
CA ASP A 129 -0.42 -23.16 -11.08
C ASP A 129 -1.15 -23.36 -12.43
N GLU A 130 -1.05 -24.55 -13.02
CA GLU A 130 -1.67 -24.88 -14.31
C GLU A 130 -3.19 -24.67 -14.33
N ARG A 131 -3.86 -24.77 -13.17
CA ARG A 131 -5.31 -24.55 -13.06
C ARG A 131 -5.68 -23.08 -13.26
N PHE A 132 -4.76 -22.15 -12.98
CA PHE A 132 -5.02 -20.72 -12.99
C PHE A 132 -4.23 -19.98 -14.08
N ARG A 133 -3.15 -20.56 -14.60
CA ARG A 133 -2.23 -19.95 -15.58
C ARG A 133 -2.96 -19.28 -16.75
N ASP A 134 -3.85 -20.00 -17.42
CA ASP A 134 -4.59 -19.49 -18.59
C ASP A 134 -5.52 -18.32 -18.27
N HIS A 135 -5.96 -18.22 -17.02
CA HIS A 135 -6.79 -17.13 -16.53
C HIS A 135 -5.96 -15.94 -16.07
N ALA A 136 -4.86 -16.20 -15.36
CA ALA A 136 -3.94 -15.20 -14.83
C ALA A 136 -3.29 -14.41 -15.97
N ILE A 137 -2.78 -15.10 -17.00
CA ILE A 137 -2.06 -14.47 -18.13
C ILE A 137 -2.91 -13.41 -18.86
N ARG A 138 -4.24 -13.51 -18.80
CA ARG A 138 -5.16 -12.57 -19.46
C ARG A 138 -5.35 -11.26 -18.70
N VAL A 139 -5.03 -11.23 -17.41
CA VAL A 139 -5.35 -10.10 -16.53
C VAL A 139 -4.13 -9.48 -15.84
N VAL A 140 -3.05 -10.25 -15.64
CA VAL A 140 -1.79 -9.74 -15.06
C VAL A 140 -1.30 -8.48 -15.75
N LYS A 141 -0.67 -7.59 -14.99
CA LYS A 141 -0.03 -6.37 -15.49
C LYS A 141 1.47 -6.59 -15.60
N GLY A 142 2.15 -5.69 -16.32
CA GLY A 142 3.57 -5.81 -16.62
C GLY A 142 3.81 -6.54 -17.94
N ASP A 143 4.95 -7.21 -18.04
CA ASP A 143 5.39 -7.92 -19.24
C ASP A 143 5.14 -9.43 -19.10
N ALA A 144 3.98 -9.86 -19.58
CA ALA A 144 3.55 -11.25 -19.52
C ALA A 144 4.38 -12.16 -20.43
N GLU A 145 4.84 -11.67 -21.59
CA GLU A 145 5.65 -12.44 -22.53
C GLU A 145 7.02 -12.74 -21.92
N GLN A 146 7.71 -11.70 -21.42
CA GLN A 146 8.98 -11.85 -20.73
C GLN A 146 8.86 -12.74 -19.48
N ALA A 147 7.76 -12.62 -18.73
CA ALA A 147 7.53 -13.48 -17.57
C ALA A 147 7.37 -14.96 -17.93
N LEU A 148 6.77 -15.29 -19.08
CA LEU A 148 6.67 -16.66 -19.56
C LEU A 148 8.04 -17.21 -19.99
N ASP A 149 8.87 -16.40 -20.66
CA ASP A 149 10.22 -16.79 -21.05
C ASP A 149 11.13 -17.05 -19.85
N MET A 150 10.93 -16.31 -18.76
CA MET A 150 11.68 -16.45 -17.51
C MET A 150 11.11 -17.52 -16.57
N LEU A 151 9.93 -18.08 -16.87
CA LEU A 151 9.22 -19.00 -15.97
C LEU A 151 10.06 -20.24 -15.67
N GLY A 152 10.18 -20.58 -14.39
CA GLY A 152 11.00 -21.71 -13.92
C GLY A 152 12.49 -21.40 -13.73
N THR A 153 12.96 -20.22 -14.15
CA THR A 153 14.35 -19.76 -13.89
C THR A 153 14.45 -18.87 -12.65
N THR A 154 13.43 -18.03 -12.42
CA THR A 154 13.33 -17.12 -11.28
C THR A 154 11.88 -16.92 -10.87
N LEU A 155 11.67 -16.45 -9.63
CA LEU A 155 10.36 -15.98 -9.14
C LEU A 155 10.22 -14.46 -9.23
N ASP A 156 11.30 -13.75 -9.56
CA ASP A 156 11.29 -12.31 -9.83
C ASP A 156 10.91 -12.10 -11.30
N LEU A 157 9.60 -12.11 -11.56
CA LEU A 157 9.04 -11.95 -12.90
C LEU A 157 8.48 -10.54 -13.08
N PRO A 158 8.56 -9.95 -14.28
CA PRO A 158 8.12 -8.58 -14.57
C PRO A 158 6.58 -8.44 -14.64
N ILE A 159 5.85 -9.14 -13.77
CA ILE A 159 4.39 -9.16 -13.71
C ILE A 159 3.87 -8.84 -12.31
N TYR A 160 2.67 -8.28 -12.22
CA TYR A 160 2.05 -7.94 -10.95
C TYR A 160 0.53 -7.85 -11.04
N TYR A 161 -0.13 -7.98 -9.89
CA TYR A 161 -1.49 -7.52 -9.68
C TYR A 161 -1.52 -6.11 -9.10
N THR A 162 -2.52 -5.33 -9.51
CA THR A 162 -2.67 -3.92 -9.11
C THR A 162 -3.01 -3.82 -7.62
N ASN A 163 -2.40 -2.86 -6.92
CA ASN A 163 -2.55 -2.76 -5.47
C ASN A 163 -3.99 -2.37 -5.06
N GLY A 164 -4.57 -3.15 -4.14
CA GLY A 164 -5.99 -3.14 -3.76
C GLY A 164 -6.95 -2.62 -4.82
N THR A 165 -7.52 -1.44 -4.61
CA THR A 165 -8.59 -0.87 -5.45
C THR A 165 -8.09 0.20 -6.43
N HIS A 166 -6.79 0.28 -6.68
CA HIS A 166 -6.23 1.27 -7.59
C HIS A 166 -6.63 1.02 -9.04
N VAL A 167 -6.72 2.11 -9.79
CA VAL A 167 -6.61 2.03 -11.24
C VAL A 167 -5.15 1.69 -11.56
N THR A 168 -4.91 0.75 -12.48
CA THR A 168 -3.57 0.34 -12.91
C THR A 168 -2.66 1.57 -13.12
N PRO A 169 -1.42 1.59 -12.59
CA PRO A 169 -0.52 2.73 -12.75
C PRO A 169 -0.34 3.15 -14.22
N GLY A 170 -0.14 2.18 -15.12
CA GLY A 170 0.00 2.41 -16.57
C GLY A 170 -1.30 2.72 -17.34
N ALA A 171 -2.46 2.84 -16.69
CA ALA A 171 -3.71 3.14 -17.40
C ALA A 171 -3.70 4.55 -18.03
N ALA A 172 -4.06 4.64 -19.31
CA ALA A 172 -4.14 5.90 -20.04
C ALA A 172 -5.44 6.67 -19.72
N VAL A 173 -5.60 7.09 -18.46
CA VAL A 173 -6.75 7.86 -17.98
C VAL A 173 -6.36 9.18 -17.34
N PRO A 174 -7.14 10.26 -17.55
CA PRO A 174 -6.90 11.55 -16.89
C PRO A 174 -6.93 11.44 -15.37
N LEU A 175 -6.19 12.32 -14.69
CA LEU A 175 -6.17 12.39 -13.22
C LEU A 175 -7.57 12.55 -12.62
N THR A 176 -8.42 13.38 -13.21
CA THR A 176 -9.82 13.57 -12.78
C THR A 176 -10.59 12.26 -12.77
N LYS A 177 -10.39 11.41 -13.79
CA LYS A 177 -11.03 10.10 -13.87
C LYS A 177 -10.51 9.13 -12.81
N ARG A 178 -9.21 9.16 -12.53
CA ARG A 178 -8.63 8.36 -11.42
C ARG A 178 -9.21 8.79 -10.08
N ILE A 179 -9.35 10.09 -9.84
CA ILE A 179 -9.98 10.64 -8.63
C ILE A 179 -11.42 10.14 -8.50
N GLU A 180 -12.24 10.25 -9.56
CA GLU A 180 -13.63 9.79 -9.59
C GLU A 180 -13.80 8.28 -9.28
N ILE A 181 -12.81 7.46 -9.64
CA ILE A 181 -12.87 6.02 -9.40
C ILE A 181 -12.37 5.71 -7.98
N GLU A 182 -11.17 6.19 -7.65
CA GLU A 182 -10.47 5.75 -6.44
C GLU A 182 -11.06 6.35 -5.16
N HIS A 183 -11.60 7.57 -5.21
CA HIS A 183 -12.20 8.19 -4.01
C HIS A 183 -13.38 7.39 -3.45
N VAL A 184 -14.10 6.63 -4.29
CA VAL A 184 -15.24 5.80 -3.86
C VAL A 184 -14.82 4.68 -2.92
N PHE A 185 -13.57 4.20 -3.02
CA PHE A 185 -13.08 3.11 -2.19
C PHE A 185 -12.53 3.57 -0.84
N PHE A 186 -12.18 4.85 -0.66
CA PHE A 186 -11.67 5.36 0.62
C PHE A 186 -12.57 5.07 1.84
N PRO A 187 -13.90 5.29 1.78
CA PRO A 187 -14.77 4.93 2.90
C PRO A 187 -15.01 3.42 3.06
N ILE A 188 -14.59 2.59 2.09
CA ILE A 188 -14.78 1.12 2.10
C ILE A 188 -13.55 0.41 2.66
N VAL A 189 -12.34 0.90 2.36
CA VAL A 189 -11.05 0.40 2.88
C VAL A 189 -10.47 1.39 3.89
N ASP A 190 -11.13 1.52 5.03
CA ASP A 190 -10.81 2.47 6.09
C ASP A 190 -9.63 2.08 6.99
N GLY A 191 -9.18 0.82 6.92
CA GLY A 191 -7.96 0.33 7.59
C GLY A 191 -6.65 0.83 6.99
N GLY A 192 -6.72 1.63 5.92
CA GLY A 192 -5.59 2.31 5.29
C GLY A 192 -5.67 2.33 3.76
N ASN A 193 -5.58 3.51 3.16
CA ASN A 193 -5.58 3.71 1.71
C ASN A 193 -4.78 4.98 1.33
N ILE A 194 -4.22 5.08 0.12
CA ILE A 194 -3.48 6.25 -0.40
C ILE A 194 -3.86 6.54 -1.84
N PHE A 195 -3.91 7.80 -2.22
CA PHE A 195 -4.04 8.19 -3.62
C PHE A 195 -2.71 8.77 -4.13
N HIS A 196 -2.17 8.22 -5.23
CA HIS A 196 -0.93 8.72 -5.83
C HIS A 196 -1.24 9.67 -6.98
N ILE A 197 -0.63 10.85 -6.94
CA ILE A 197 -0.69 11.85 -8.01
C ILE A 197 0.71 11.95 -8.61
N TRP A 198 0.92 11.30 -9.75
CA TRP A 198 2.20 11.34 -10.46
C TRP A 198 2.37 12.66 -11.18
N LEU A 199 3.47 13.35 -10.91
CA LEU A 199 3.81 14.64 -11.50
C LEU A 199 4.84 14.44 -12.61
N GLY A 200 4.46 14.78 -13.84
CA GLY A 200 5.39 14.76 -14.99
C GLY A 200 6.26 16.03 -15.09
N GLU A 201 5.92 17.09 -14.37
CA GLU A 201 6.65 18.35 -14.39
C GLU A 201 7.87 18.30 -13.45
N ALA A 202 9.03 18.73 -13.95
CA ALA A 202 10.24 18.81 -13.12
C ALA A 202 10.11 19.81 -11.94
N ARG A 203 9.33 20.88 -12.13
CA ARG A 203 9.09 21.94 -11.14
C ARG A 203 7.61 22.36 -11.16
N PRO A 204 6.73 21.62 -10.46
CA PRO A 204 5.31 21.96 -10.40
C PRO A 204 5.10 23.28 -9.66
N ASP A 205 4.12 24.08 -10.11
CA ASP A 205 3.77 25.35 -9.45
C ASP A 205 3.20 25.09 -8.04
N PRO A 206 3.79 25.66 -6.97
CA PRO A 206 3.34 25.42 -5.60
C PRO A 206 1.88 25.84 -5.35
N ARG A 207 1.40 26.89 -6.04
CA ARG A 207 0.00 27.35 -5.87
C ARG A 207 -0.97 26.37 -6.52
N GLY A 208 -0.67 25.90 -7.72
CA GLY A 208 -1.44 24.83 -8.38
C GLY A 208 -1.52 23.56 -7.54
N LEU A 209 -0.40 23.11 -6.95
CA LEU A 209 -0.39 21.96 -6.05
C LEU A 209 -1.28 22.16 -4.82
N MET A 210 -1.21 23.35 -4.20
CA MET A 210 -2.05 23.70 -3.07
C MET A 210 -3.53 23.71 -3.44
N GLU A 211 -3.89 24.26 -4.60
CA GLU A 211 -5.26 24.30 -5.09
C GLU A 211 -5.81 22.90 -5.34
N VAL A 212 -5.04 22.04 -6.02
CA VAL A 212 -5.41 20.63 -6.24
C VAL A 212 -5.59 19.89 -4.92
N ALA A 213 -4.65 20.05 -3.98
CA ALA A 213 -4.74 19.43 -2.66
C ALA A 213 -6.00 19.88 -1.90
N MET A 214 -6.28 21.19 -1.87
CA MET A 214 -7.46 21.74 -1.22
C MET A 214 -8.77 21.29 -1.88
N ASN A 215 -8.78 21.18 -3.21
CA ASN A 215 -9.94 20.67 -3.94
C ASN A 215 -10.20 19.21 -3.60
N LEU A 216 -9.17 18.34 -3.63
CA LEU A 216 -9.27 16.94 -3.23
C LEU A 216 -9.88 16.78 -1.84
N CYS A 217 -9.37 17.53 -0.86
CA CYS A 217 -9.87 17.48 0.52
C CYS A 217 -11.32 17.95 0.68
N ARG A 218 -11.80 18.86 -0.17
CA ARG A 218 -13.14 19.46 -0.06
C ARG A 218 -14.21 18.74 -0.87
N THR A 219 -13.83 18.14 -1.99
CA THR A 219 -14.79 17.61 -2.98
C THR A 219 -14.75 16.09 -3.11
N THR A 220 -13.86 15.40 -2.40
CA THR A 220 -13.67 13.95 -2.50
C THR A 220 -13.55 13.30 -1.12
N GLN A 221 -13.62 11.97 -1.10
CA GLN A 221 -13.45 11.17 0.13
C GLN A 221 -11.97 10.77 0.36
N ILE A 222 -11.04 11.30 -0.44
CA ILE A 222 -9.62 10.95 -0.34
C ILE A 222 -9.06 11.52 0.97
N GLY A 223 -8.78 10.62 1.93
CA GLY A 223 -8.25 10.99 3.25
C GLY A 223 -6.72 11.01 3.34
N TYR A 224 -6.02 10.40 2.37
CA TYR A 224 -4.57 10.33 2.35
C TYR A 224 -4.08 10.24 0.90
N PHE A 225 -3.18 11.15 0.52
CA PHE A 225 -2.63 11.24 -0.83
C PHE A 225 -1.21 11.76 -0.83
N ALA A 226 -0.49 11.48 -1.93
CA ALA A 226 0.87 11.95 -2.15
C ALA A 226 1.06 12.46 -3.57
N PHE A 227 1.66 13.64 -3.70
CA PHE A 227 2.26 14.08 -4.95
C PHE A 227 3.58 13.33 -5.15
N THR A 228 3.64 12.48 -6.16
CA THR A 228 4.76 11.60 -6.44
C THR A 228 5.57 12.18 -7.59
N ARG A 229 6.87 12.38 -7.38
CA ARG A 229 7.82 12.89 -8.38
C ARG A 229 8.86 11.82 -8.70
N ASP A 230 9.33 11.84 -9.93
CA ASP A 230 10.50 11.06 -10.31
C ASP A 230 11.77 11.75 -9.78
N LEU A 231 12.54 11.03 -8.97
CA LEU A 231 13.80 11.50 -8.41
C LEU A 231 14.94 10.74 -9.07
N THR A 232 15.76 11.44 -9.84
CA THR A 232 17.02 10.90 -10.36
C THR A 232 18.16 11.35 -9.45
N VAL A 233 18.95 10.39 -8.96
CA VAL A 233 20.12 10.65 -8.10
C VAL A 233 21.40 10.20 -8.81
N SER A 234 22.44 11.03 -8.78
CA SER A 234 23.77 10.64 -9.25
C SER A 234 24.41 9.70 -8.26
N LEU A 235 24.95 8.57 -8.73
CA LEU A 235 25.71 7.64 -7.90
C LEU A 235 27.12 8.17 -7.56
N LYS A 236 27.58 9.24 -8.22
CA LYS A 236 28.93 9.80 -8.06
C LYS A 236 28.99 11.06 -7.20
N GLU A 237 27.92 11.85 -7.18
CA GLU A 237 27.86 13.13 -6.46
C GLU A 237 26.54 13.23 -5.70
N PHE A 238 26.58 12.92 -4.41
CA PHE A 238 25.50 13.23 -3.48
C PHE A 238 26.04 14.09 -2.35
N HIS A 239 25.29 15.13 -1.97
CA HIS A 239 25.57 15.92 -0.78
C HIS A 239 24.76 15.37 0.39
N GLU A 240 25.43 14.65 1.29
CA GLU A 240 24.83 14.22 2.56
C GLU A 240 24.68 15.44 3.49
N TYR A 241 23.44 15.91 3.68
CA TYR A 241 23.16 16.98 4.63
C TYR A 241 23.16 16.42 6.05
N ARG A 242 24.28 16.57 6.77
CA ARG A 242 24.36 16.26 8.20
C ARG A 242 23.82 17.45 9.00
N PRO A 243 22.88 17.22 9.94
CA PRO A 243 22.38 18.31 10.76
C PRO A 243 23.53 18.86 11.61
N VAL A 244 23.78 20.16 11.49
CA VAL A 244 24.76 20.87 12.31
C VAL A 244 24.26 20.83 13.75
N ARG A 245 24.98 20.12 14.64
CA ARG A 245 24.74 20.22 16.08
C ARG A 245 24.96 21.66 16.51
N SER A 246 23.99 22.24 17.21
CA SER A 246 24.04 23.61 17.73
C SER A 246 25.35 23.86 18.47
N GLY A 247 26.22 24.70 17.91
CA GLY A 247 27.48 25.13 18.54
C GLY A 247 28.72 25.16 17.64
N GLN A 248 28.66 24.70 16.39
CA GLN A 248 29.78 24.83 15.44
C GLN A 248 29.38 25.68 14.24
N THR A 249 30.16 26.73 13.98
CA THR A 249 30.06 27.56 12.77
C THR A 249 30.16 26.69 11.53
N ALA A 250 29.23 26.89 10.58
CA ALA A 250 29.19 26.17 9.32
C ALA A 250 30.51 26.34 8.55
N GLU A 251 31.36 25.31 8.55
CA GLU A 251 32.47 25.24 7.61
C GLU A 251 31.91 25.02 6.20
N ARG A 252 32.46 25.78 5.24
CA ARG A 252 32.07 25.68 3.83
C ARG A 252 32.31 24.24 3.33
N PRO A 253 31.40 23.69 2.52
CA PRO A 253 31.59 22.36 1.97
C PRO A 253 32.86 22.33 1.11
N VAL A 254 33.71 21.33 1.34
CA VAL A 254 34.88 21.06 0.52
C VAL A 254 34.40 20.52 -0.82
N THR A 255 34.51 21.33 -1.87
CA THR A 255 34.36 20.87 -3.25
C THR A 255 35.57 20.02 -3.58
N ILE A 256 35.40 18.69 -3.67
CA ILE A 256 36.40 17.84 -4.28
C ILE A 256 36.22 17.97 -5.79
N THR A 257 36.90 18.93 -6.40
CA THR A 257 37.09 18.96 -7.85
C THR A 257 38.17 17.96 -8.20
N GLU A 258 37.79 16.76 -8.67
CA GLU A 258 38.67 15.97 -9.52
C GLU A 258 38.49 16.43 -10.97
N VAL A 259 39.53 17.11 -11.46
CA VAL A 259 39.71 17.47 -12.87
C VAL A 259 40.59 16.40 -13.49
N ASP A 260 40.03 15.61 -14.42
CA ASP A 260 40.56 15.30 -15.77
C ASP A 260 39.75 14.14 -16.38
N ARG A 261 38.94 14.40 -17.43
CA ARG A 261 39.26 14.19 -18.87
C ARG A 261 39.55 12.74 -19.26
N ALA A 262 38.63 12.13 -20.03
CA ALA A 262 38.83 11.75 -21.44
C ALA A 262 37.67 10.86 -21.96
N ASP A 263 36.99 11.37 -22.97
CA ASP A 263 36.40 10.72 -24.16
C ASP A 263 36.08 9.22 -24.17
N ALA A 264 34.77 8.90 -24.30
CA ALA A 264 34.16 8.10 -25.38
C ALA A 264 32.64 7.94 -25.13
#